data_AF-A0A7V7BMP6-F1
#
_entry.id   AF-A0A7V7BMP6-F1
#
_cell.length_a   1.000
_cell.length_b   1.000
_cell.length_c   1.000
_cell.angle_alpha   90.00
_cell.angle_beta   90.00
_cell.angle_gamma   90.00
#
_symmetry.space_group_name_H-M   'P 1'
#
loop_
_entity.id
_entity.type
_entity.pdbx_description
1 polymer ?
#
loop_
_entity_poly.entity_id
_entity_poly.type
_entity_poly.pdbx_seq_one_letter_code
_entity_poly.pdbx_strand_id
1 'polypeptide(L)' 'MSFQLDSFSSNLFVFCNRKRDKLKILHWDHNGFWLYYRRLEKGVFQWPDEQTSNPQCISPHQFNWLLDGLSLEQ' A
#
# COMPACT_ATOMS: atom_id res chain seq x y z
N MET A 1 -15.06 -12.98 -7.32
CA MET A 1 -14.61 -11.67 -7.84
C MET A 1 -13.11 -11.74 -8.03
N SER A 2 -12.68 -12.07 -9.24
CA SER A 2 -11.27 -12.08 -9.64
C SER A 2 -10.85 -10.65 -9.95
N PHE A 3 -9.89 -10.11 -9.18
CA PHE A 3 -9.27 -8.84 -9.50
C PHE A 3 -8.49 -9.00 -10.81
N GLN A 4 -8.93 -8.36 -11.89
CA GLN A 4 -8.19 -8.25 -13.16
C GLN A 4 -7.02 -7.26 -13.01
N LEU A 5 -6.13 -7.52 -12.05
CA LEU A 5 -4.79 -6.96 -12.03
C LEU A 5 -3.91 -8.09 -12.54
N ASP A 6 -3.43 -7.93 -13.77
CA ASP A 6 -2.56 -8.90 -14.42
C ASP A 6 -1.42 -9.26 -13.46
N SER A 7 -1.38 -10.52 -13.04
CA SER A 7 -0.43 -11.02 -12.04
C SER A 7 1.02 -10.94 -12.52
N PHE A 8 1.24 -10.64 -13.80
CA PHE A 8 2.53 -10.45 -14.45
C PHE A 8 2.91 -8.98 -14.67
N SER A 9 2.00 -8.03 -14.37
CA SER A 9 2.37 -6.63 -14.25
C SER A 9 2.90 -6.37 -12.84
N SER A 10 4.00 -5.63 -12.72
CA SER A 10 4.74 -5.33 -11.48
C SER A 10 3.91 -4.47 -10.51
N ASN A 11 2.81 -5.03 -10.03
CA ASN A 11 1.84 -4.38 -9.18
C ASN A 11 2.28 -4.55 -7.73
N LEU A 12 2.25 -3.43 -7.00
CA LEU A 12 2.49 -3.39 -5.57
C LEU A 12 1.15 -3.36 -4.84
N PHE A 13 0.92 -4.34 -3.97
CA PHE A 13 -0.23 -4.34 -3.09
C PHE A 13 0.21 -3.82 -1.73
N VAL A 14 -0.26 -2.63 -1.36
CA VAL A 14 0.09 -1.98 -0.10
C VAL A 14 -1.04 -2.19 0.89
N PHE A 15 -0.69 -2.64 2.08
CA PHE A 15 -1.62 -2.86 3.19
C PHE A 15 -1.15 -2.08 4.40
N CYS A 16 -2.09 -1.49 5.12
CA CYS A 16 -1.85 -0.81 6.37
C CYS A 16 -2.56 -1.54 7.50
N ASN A 17 -1.92 -1.63 8.67
CA ASN A 17 -2.57 -2.23 9.82
C ASN A 17 -3.59 -1.28 10.46
N ARG A 18 -4.46 -1.79 11.34
CA ARG A 18 -5.49 -1.00 12.03
C ARG A 18 -4.94 0.18 12.83
N LYS A 19 -3.73 0.07 13.40
CA LYS A 19 -3.08 1.17 14.12
C LYS A 19 -2.42 2.21 13.21
N ARG A 20 -2.44 1.97 11.90
CA ARG A 20 -1.80 2.77 10.86
C ARG A 20 -0.30 3.04 11.10
N ASP A 21 0.38 2.20 11.87
CA ASP A 21 1.81 2.37 12.21
C ASP A 21 2.72 1.42 11.40
N LYS A 22 2.12 0.53 10.59
CA LYS A 22 2.83 -0.50 9.83
C LYS A 22 2.28 -0.62 8.41
N LEU A 23 3.17 -0.67 7.44
CA LEU A 23 2.90 -1.03 6.06
C LEU A 23 3.46 -2.40 5.72
N LYS A 24 2.67 -3.18 4.98
CA LYS A 24 3.07 -4.41 4.31
C LYS A 24 2.89 -4.19 2.82
N ILE A 25 3.95 -4.38 2.03
CA ILE A 25 3.89 -4.23 0.57
C ILE A 25 4.20 -5.60 -0.03
N LEU A 26 3.23 -6.17 -0.74
CA LEU A 26 3.43 -7.39 -1.50
C LEU A 26 3.78 -7.03 -2.95
N HIS A 27 4.87 -7.61 -3.43
CA HIS A 27 5.33 -7.48 -4.79
C HIS A 27 5.54 -8.87 -5.37
N TRP A 28 4.84 -9.21 -6.45
CA TRP A 28 5.08 -10.46 -7.16
C TRP A 28 6.26 -10.30 -8.11
N ASP A 29 7.25 -11.19 -8.02
CA ASP A 29 8.38 -11.23 -8.93
C ASP A 29 8.82 -12.68 -9.18
N HIS A 30 9.14 -13.00 -10.44
CA HIS A 30 9.55 -14.32 -10.96
C HIS A 30 8.66 -15.51 -10.58
N ASN A 31 8.76 -15.99 -9.34
CA ASN A 31 8.09 -17.19 -8.84
C ASN A 31 7.61 -17.04 -7.38
N GLY A 32 7.45 -15.80 -6.89
CA GLY A 32 7.02 -15.60 -5.52
C GLY A 32 6.68 -14.15 -5.16
N PHE A 33 6.19 -13.99 -3.93
CA PHE A 33 5.94 -12.69 -3.34
C PHE A 33 7.13 -12.23 -2.50
N TRP A 34 7.62 -11.03 -2.80
CA TRP A 34 8.39 -10.23 -1.88
C TRP A 34 7.44 -9.52 -0.92
N LEU A 35 7.80 -9.52 0.36
CA LEU A 35 7.11 -8.76 1.39
C LEU A 35 8.05 -7.70 1.94
N TYR A 36 7.77 -6.44 1.64
CA TYR A 36 8.42 -5.32 2.33
C TYR A 36 7.60 -4.97 3.57
N TYR A 37 8.29 -4.83 4.69
CA TYR A 37 7.69 -4.48 5.96
C TYR A 37 8.30 -3.19 6.50
N ARG A 38 7.46 -2.17 6.67
CA ARG A 38 7.87 -0.88 7.25
C ARG A 38 7.05 -0.59 8.48
N ARG A 39 7.72 -0.27 9.59
CA ARG A 39 7.12 0.15 10.85
C ARG A 39 7.61 1.53 11.21
N LEU A 40 6.71 2.41 11.63
CA LEU A 40 7.08 3.69 12.21
C LEU A 40 7.37 3.51 13.70
N GLU A 41 8.48 4.10 14.15
CA GLU A 41 8.82 4.17 15.58
C GLU A 41 7.89 5.13 16.34
N LYS A 42 7.42 6.19 15.65
CA LYS A 42 6.46 7.18 16.16
C LYS A 42 5.53 7.65 15.03
N GLY A 43 4.29 7.97 15.38
CA GLY A 43 3.29 8.48 14.43
C GLY A 43 2.54 7.38 13.68
N VAL A 44 1.76 7.79 12.68
CA VAL A 44 0.93 6.93 11.84
C VAL A 44 1.04 7.37 10.38
N PHE A 45 0.84 6.43 9.46
CA PHE A 45 0.64 6.71 8.04
C PHE A 45 -0.72 7.38 7.84
N GLN A 46 -0.76 8.40 6.97
CA GLN A 46 -1.99 9.04 6.51
C GLN A 46 -2.71 8.14 5.50
N TRP A 47 -3.19 7.01 6.00
CA TRP A 47 -3.91 6.02 5.20
C TRP A 47 -5.32 6.51 4.86
N PRO A 48 -5.79 6.33 3.61
CA PRO A 48 -7.14 6.75 3.20
C PRO A 48 -8.22 6.06 4.05
N ASP A 49 -9.36 6.72 4.20
CA ASP A 49 -10.37 6.29 5.15
C ASP A 49 -11.01 4.93 4.84
N GLU A 50 -11.37 4.22 5.92
CA GLU A 50 -11.89 2.85 5.88
C GLU A 50 -13.29 2.74 5.22
N GLN A 51 -13.94 3.85 4.87
CA GLN A 51 -15.23 3.80 4.18
C GLN A 51 -15.11 3.21 2.77
N THR A 52 -13.91 3.20 2.20
CA THR A 52 -13.63 2.55 0.93
C THR A 52 -13.26 1.09 1.19
N SER A 53 -14.25 0.20 1.23
CA SER A 53 -14.02 -1.27 1.29
C SER A 53 -13.32 -1.83 0.04
N ASN A 54 -13.05 -0.98 -0.96
CA ASN A 54 -12.44 -1.36 -2.22
C ASN A 54 -10.96 -0.95 -2.28
N PRO A 55 -10.08 -1.79 -2.84
CA PRO A 55 -8.70 -1.40 -3.08
C PRO A 55 -8.65 -0.18 -4.01
N GLN A 56 -7.87 0.83 -3.61
CA GLN A 56 -7.67 2.04 -4.38
C GLN A 56 -6.34 1.96 -5.14
N CYS A 57 -6.38 2.19 -6.45
CA CYS A 57 -5.17 2.38 -7.24
C CYS A 57 -4.58 3.75 -6.91
N ILE A 58 -3.30 3.78 -6.54
CA ILE A 58 -2.58 5.02 -6.28
C ILE A 58 -1.39 5.14 -7.25
N SER A 59 -1.05 6.37 -7.61
CA SER A 59 0.13 6.64 -8.42
C SER A 59 1.43 6.46 -7.61
N PRO A 60 2.59 6.29 -8.27
CA PRO A 60 3.88 6.28 -7.58
C PRO A 60 4.15 7.53 -6.73
N HIS A 61 3.66 8.70 -7.17
CA HIS A 61 3.78 9.95 -6.42
C HIS A 61 2.97 9.91 -5.11
N GLN A 62 1.72 9.46 -5.17
CA GLN A 62 0.88 9.28 -3.99
C GLN A 62 1.45 8.24 -3.03
N PHE A 63 2.05 7.18 -3.56
CA PHE A 63 2.76 6.21 -2.74
C PHE A 63 3.96 6.83 -2.01
N ASN A 64 4.77 7.65 -2.68
CA ASN A 64 5.87 8.37 -2.03
C ASN A 64 5.36 9.33 -0.94
N TRP A 65 4.28 10.08 -1.19
CA TRP A 65 3.64 10.90 -0.17
C TRP A 65 3.24 10.10 1.06
N LEU A 66 2.64 8.93 0.87
CA LEU A 66 2.32 8.04 1.97
C LEU A 66 3.57 7.63 2.77
N LEU A 67 4.66 7.30 2.07
CA LEU A 67 5.94 6.95 2.69
C LEU A 67 6.60 8.11 3.45
N ASP A 68 6.30 9.34 3.05
CA ASP A 68 6.72 10.60 3.70
C ASP A 68 5.76 11.04 4.81
N GLY A 69 4.63 10.34 5.00
CA GLY A 69 3.64 10.63 6.03
C GLY A 69 2.60 11.68 5.63
N LEU A 70 2.46 11.97 4.34
CA LEU A 70 1.47 12.88 3.76
C LEU A 70 0.21 12.12 3.28
N SER A 71 -0.90 12.84 3.13
CA SER A 71 -2.16 12.32 2.57
C SER A 71 -2.03 12.00 1.09
N LEU A 72 -2.89 11.09 0.60
CA LEU A 72 -2.97 10.74 -0.84
C LEU A 72 -3.68 11.81 -1.69
N GLU A 73 -4.39 12.72 -1.03
CA GLU A 73 -5.09 13.87 -1.61
C GLU A 73 -4.38 15.14 -1.13
N GLN A 74 -3.98 15.99 -2.07
CA GLN A 74 -3.47 17.34 -1.84
C GLN A 74 -4.35 18.36 -2.53
#